data_AF-I3UCD1-F1
#
_entry.id   AF-I3UCD1-F1
#
_cell.length_a   1.000
_cell.length_b   1.000
_cell.length_c   1.000
_cell.angle_alpha   90.00
_cell.angle_beta   90.00
_cell.angle_gamma   90.00
#
_symmetry.space_group_name_H-M   'P 1'
#
loop_
_entity.id
_entity.type
_entity.pdbx_description
1 polymer ?
#
loop_
_entity_poly.entity_id
_entity_poly.type
_entity_poly.pdbx_seq_one_letter_code
_entity_poly.pdbx_strand_id
1 'polypeptide(L)'
;MNTQFSIRHIQTFLATSALALGLTIGCASTVFAQVQPQSYESIQYITGGIGNAEQNEMKSAEKDYNLHMTFSAVKDQAFLSDVAVQIVDKDNKKIFDAANTGPYLNVKLPDGKYELTATYKGETRKHAFTLAKGKTEKSVLRWPTE
;
A
#
# COMPACT_ATOMS: atom_id res chain seq x y z
N MET A 1 3.69 -4.17 76.38
CA MET A 1 3.33 -3.81 74.99
C MET A 1 3.66 -4.98 74.09
N ASN A 2 2.89 -5.49 73.14
CA ASN A 2 1.50 -5.38 72.71
C ASN A 2 1.30 -6.63 71.80
N THR A 3 0.18 -7.34 71.95
CA THR A 3 -0.55 -8.17 70.93
C THR A 3 0.26 -9.12 70.02
N GLN A 4 0.31 -10.44 70.29
CA GLN A 4 -0.66 -11.48 69.84
C GLN A 4 -1.20 -11.29 68.41
N PHE A 5 -0.75 -12.13 67.46
CA PHE A 5 -1.61 -13.07 66.73
C PHE A 5 -0.76 -14.12 65.99
N SER A 6 -0.94 -15.37 66.42
CA SER A 6 -0.47 -16.62 65.80
C SER A 6 -1.41 -17.00 64.63
N ILE A 7 -0.90 -17.71 63.61
CA ILE A 7 -1.43 -18.99 63.07
C ILE A 7 -0.36 -19.61 62.14
N ARG A 8 0.39 -20.56 62.72
CA ARG A 8 0.73 -21.91 62.26
C ARG A 8 0.92 -22.17 60.74
N HIS A 9 2.18 -22.43 60.38
CA HIS A 9 2.67 -23.58 59.58
C HIS A 9 1.62 -24.36 58.78
N ILE A 10 1.64 -24.21 57.44
CA ILE A 10 1.39 -25.33 56.52
C ILE A 10 2.47 -25.25 55.44
N GLN A 11 3.64 -25.80 55.78
CA GLN A 11 4.60 -26.27 54.81
C GLN A 11 4.05 -27.55 54.20
N THR A 12 3.89 -27.57 52.87
CA THR A 12 4.17 -28.78 52.10
C THR A 12 4.60 -28.38 50.70
N PHE A 13 5.91 -28.14 50.59
CA PHE A 13 6.69 -28.38 49.40
C PHE A 13 6.53 -29.86 49.01
N LEU A 14 6.22 -30.16 47.75
CA LEU A 14 6.54 -31.38 46.98
C LEU A 14 5.98 -31.12 45.56
N ALA A 15 6.72 -30.46 44.66
CA ALA A 15 7.62 -31.09 43.69
C ALA A 15 6.99 -32.28 42.94
N THR A 16 6.60 -32.10 41.66
CA THR A 16 7.12 -32.85 40.48
C THR A 16 6.23 -32.64 39.24
N SER A 17 6.88 -32.27 38.15
CA SER A 17 6.36 -32.05 36.80
C SER A 17 6.02 -33.35 36.07
N ALA A 18 5.04 -33.36 35.16
CA ALA A 18 5.14 -34.06 33.86
C ALA A 18 3.90 -33.86 32.94
N LEU A 19 4.16 -33.19 31.82
CA LEU A 19 3.81 -33.53 30.42
C LEU A 19 2.35 -33.66 29.91
N ALA A 20 2.12 -32.83 28.87
CA ALA A 20 1.43 -33.10 27.59
C ALA A 20 -0.11 -33.01 27.59
N LEU A 21 -0.81 -32.36 26.65
CA LEU A 21 -0.52 -31.92 25.28
C LEU A 21 -1.06 -30.50 25.07
N GLY A 22 -0.17 -29.54 24.83
CA GLY A 22 -0.57 -28.25 24.27
C GLY A 22 -0.81 -28.41 22.78
N LEU A 23 -2.07 -28.45 22.34
CA LEU A 23 -2.40 -28.26 20.93
C LEU A 23 -2.22 -26.76 20.63
N THR A 24 -0.99 -26.34 20.39
CA THR A 24 -0.73 -25.02 19.80
C THR A 24 -1.20 -25.10 18.36
N ILE A 25 -2.45 -24.71 18.11
CA ILE A 25 -2.88 -24.33 16.77
C ILE A 25 -2.07 -23.08 16.43
N GLY A 26 -0.93 -23.29 15.79
CA GLY A 26 -0.20 -22.23 15.12
C GLY A 26 -1.10 -21.72 14.02
N CYS A 27 -1.86 -20.66 14.29
CA CYS A 27 -2.52 -19.90 13.24
C CYS A 27 -1.41 -19.31 12.36
N ALA A 28 -1.02 -20.04 11.32
CA ALA A 28 -0.24 -19.49 10.22
C ALA A 28 -1.10 -18.38 9.61
N SER A 29 -0.85 -17.15 10.04
CA SER A 29 -1.49 -15.97 9.48
C SER A 29 -0.90 -15.79 8.10
N THR A 30 -1.57 -16.32 7.07
CA THR A 30 -1.26 -16.00 5.69
C THR A 30 -1.60 -14.54 5.48
N VAL A 31 -0.60 -13.66 5.62
CA VAL A 31 -0.72 -12.24 5.27
C VAL A 31 -0.72 -12.18 3.75
N PHE A 32 -1.92 -12.14 3.16
CA PHE A 32 -2.05 -11.74 1.77
C PHE A 32 -1.89 -10.22 1.71
N ALA A 33 -1.03 -9.73 0.82
CA ALA A 33 -0.99 -8.30 0.51
C ALA A 33 -2.32 -7.92 -0.16
N GLN A 34 -3.15 -7.17 0.57
CA GLN A 34 -4.44 -6.68 0.10
C GLN A 34 -4.28 -5.22 -0.35
N VAL A 35 -4.80 -4.88 -1.52
CA VAL A 35 -4.79 -3.51 -2.05
C VAL A 35 -5.86 -2.72 -1.30
N GLN A 36 -5.43 -1.79 -0.46
CA GLN A 36 -6.32 -0.95 0.33
C GLN A 36 -6.48 0.42 -0.34
N PRO A 37 -7.72 0.94 -0.48
CA PRO A 37 -7.94 2.35 -0.82
C PRO A 37 -7.23 3.27 0.16
N GLN A 38 -6.41 4.15 -0.39
CA GLN A 38 -5.71 5.22 0.34
C GLN A 38 -6.27 6.58 -0.07
N SER A 39 -5.98 7.59 0.75
CA SER A 39 -6.42 8.96 0.50
C SER A 39 -5.28 9.95 0.71
N TYR A 40 -5.10 10.85 -0.25
CA TYR A 40 -4.28 12.05 -0.11
C TYR A 40 -5.22 13.26 -0.13
N GLU A 41 -5.32 13.99 0.98
CA GLU A 41 -6.38 14.99 1.18
C GLU A 41 -7.77 14.40 0.86
N SER A 42 -8.43 14.87 -0.20
CA SER A 42 -9.73 14.37 -0.68
C SER A 42 -9.61 13.43 -1.90
N ILE A 43 -8.40 13.12 -2.37
CA ILE A 43 -8.15 12.28 -3.54
C ILE A 43 -7.98 10.83 -3.10
N GLN A 44 -8.86 9.96 -3.63
CA GLN A 44 -8.78 8.51 -3.41
C GLN A 44 -7.83 7.88 -4.42
N TYR A 45 -7.02 6.93 -3.96
CA TYR A 45 -6.10 6.19 -4.83
C TYR A 45 -5.85 4.77 -4.31
N ILE A 46 -5.38 3.91 -5.19
CA ILE A 46 -4.81 2.60 -4.86
C ILE A 46 -3.51 2.41 -5.63
N THR A 47 -2.55 1.73 -5.03
CA THR A 47 -1.28 1.40 -5.68
C THR A 47 -0.81 0.00 -5.26
N GLY A 48 -0.06 -0.66 -6.13
CA GLY A 48 0.47 -2.01 -5.90
C GLY A 48 0.45 -2.84 -7.17
N GLY A 49 0.25 -4.16 -7.02
CA GLY A 49 0.09 -5.12 -8.12
C GLY A 49 1.37 -5.84 -8.54
N ILE A 50 2.28 -6.06 -7.59
CA ILE A 50 3.39 -7.00 -7.76
C ILE A 50 2.85 -8.45 -7.72
N GLY A 51 1.88 -8.75 -6.85
CA GLY A 51 1.25 -10.06 -6.75
C GLY A 51 -0.01 -10.23 -7.63
N ASN A 52 -0.32 -11.48 -7.99
CA ASN A 52 -1.52 -11.82 -8.78
C ASN A 52 -2.84 -11.41 -8.08
N ALA A 53 -2.92 -11.55 -6.75
CA ALA A 53 -4.09 -11.17 -5.98
C ALA A 53 -4.33 -9.65 -6.06
N GLU A 54 -3.28 -8.86 -5.82
CA GLU A 54 -3.31 -7.40 -5.91
C GLU A 54 -3.69 -6.94 -7.32
N GLN A 55 -3.16 -7.59 -8.37
CA GLN A 55 -3.54 -7.28 -9.75
C GLN A 55 -5.03 -7.51 -10.00
N ASN A 56 -5.62 -8.58 -9.46
CA ASN A 56 -7.04 -8.85 -9.62
C ASN A 56 -7.91 -7.83 -8.86
N GLU A 57 -7.48 -7.42 -7.68
CA GLU A 57 -8.14 -6.36 -6.89
C GLU A 57 -8.06 -5.01 -7.61
N MET A 58 -6.87 -4.63 -8.09
CA MET A 58 -6.66 -3.42 -8.88
C MET A 58 -7.58 -3.40 -10.10
N LYS A 59 -7.65 -4.51 -10.87
CA LYS A 59 -8.53 -4.67 -12.04
C LYS A 59 -10.00 -4.53 -11.67
N SER A 60 -10.43 -5.14 -10.57
CA SER A 60 -11.83 -5.08 -10.11
C SER A 60 -12.22 -3.67 -9.69
N ALA A 61 -11.27 -2.92 -9.12
CA ALA A 61 -11.45 -1.55 -8.68
C ALA A 61 -11.24 -0.51 -9.80
N GLU A 62 -10.70 -0.90 -10.98
CA GLU A 62 -10.34 0.03 -12.06
C GLU A 62 -11.49 0.98 -12.42
N LYS A 63 -12.73 0.49 -12.48
CA LYS A 63 -13.92 1.28 -12.84
C LYS A 63 -14.20 2.46 -11.90
N ASP A 64 -13.66 2.45 -10.68
CA ASP A 64 -13.92 3.46 -9.66
C ASP A 64 -12.90 4.62 -9.70
N TYR A 65 -11.87 4.49 -10.55
CA TYR A 65 -10.81 5.46 -10.77
C TYR A 65 -10.80 5.91 -12.24
N ASN A 66 -10.33 7.13 -12.49
CA ASN A 66 -10.29 7.71 -13.84
C ASN A 66 -8.88 8.03 -14.33
N LEU A 67 -7.86 7.83 -13.49
CA LEU A 67 -6.45 7.79 -13.89
C LEU A 67 -5.87 6.42 -13.55
N HIS A 68 -5.21 5.78 -14.52
CA HIS A 68 -4.46 4.53 -14.34
C HIS A 68 -3.06 4.70 -14.89
N MET A 69 -2.07 4.51 -14.03
CA MET A 69 -0.67 4.56 -14.38
C MET A 69 -0.03 3.19 -14.21
N THR A 70 0.83 2.84 -15.15
CA THR A 70 1.72 1.68 -15.03
C THR A 70 3.16 2.15 -15.17
N PHE A 71 4.04 1.65 -14.30
CA PHE A 71 5.46 2.00 -14.28
C PHE A 71 6.30 0.79 -14.66
N SER A 72 7.14 0.93 -15.69
CA SER A 72 8.02 -0.15 -16.14
C SER A 72 9.39 0.33 -16.59
N ALA A 73 10.35 -0.57 -16.62
CA ALA A 73 11.61 -0.39 -17.33
C ALA A 73 11.40 -0.50 -18.85
N VAL A 74 12.30 0.10 -19.64
CA VAL A 74 12.33 -0.02 -21.11
C VAL A 74 12.99 -1.34 -21.54
N LYS A 75 14.09 -1.71 -20.89
CA LYS A 75 15.02 -2.77 -21.36
C LYS A 75 14.44 -4.17 -21.21
N ASP A 76 13.90 -4.48 -20.04
CA ASP A 76 13.37 -5.80 -19.68
C ASP A 76 11.85 -5.78 -19.42
N GLN A 77 11.21 -4.61 -19.62
CA GLN A 77 9.80 -4.38 -19.28
C GLN A 77 9.46 -4.71 -17.82
N ALA A 78 10.46 -4.72 -16.93
CA ALA A 78 10.25 -5.01 -15.53
C ALA A 78 9.32 -3.95 -14.91
N PHE A 79 8.36 -4.43 -14.14
CA PHE A 79 7.46 -3.59 -13.35
C PHE A 79 8.24 -2.89 -12.23
N LEU A 80 8.03 -1.58 -12.09
CA LEU A 80 8.79 -0.74 -11.15
C LEU A 80 7.95 -0.36 -9.94
N SER A 81 8.52 -0.54 -8.75
CA SER A 81 8.01 0.00 -7.48
C SER A 81 8.89 1.16 -7.00
N ASP A 82 8.55 1.77 -5.85
CA ASP A 82 9.27 2.93 -5.30
C ASP A 82 9.31 4.13 -6.26
N VAL A 83 8.25 4.30 -7.05
CA VAL A 83 8.06 5.47 -7.91
C VAL A 83 7.39 6.57 -7.09
N ALA A 84 8.06 7.71 -6.97
CA ALA A 84 7.49 8.90 -6.36
C ALA A 84 6.63 9.63 -7.40
N VAL A 85 5.36 9.90 -7.09
CA VAL A 85 4.39 10.52 -8.00
C VAL A 85 3.81 11.78 -7.39
N GLN A 86 3.85 12.86 -8.17
CA GLN A 86 3.20 14.12 -7.88
C GLN A 86 2.23 14.47 -9.02
N ILE A 87 1.05 14.99 -8.71
CA ILE A 87 0.13 15.55 -9.70
C ILE A 87 -0.20 16.99 -9.32
N VAL A 88 -0.11 17.88 -10.30
CA VAL A 88 -0.53 19.27 -10.20
C VAL A 88 -1.68 19.57 -11.14
N ASP A 89 -2.56 20.49 -10.76
CA ASP A 89 -3.62 21.00 -11.63
C ASP A 89 -3.14 22.15 -12.54
N LYS A 90 -4.05 22.69 -13.34
CA LYS A 90 -3.81 23.82 -14.26
C LYS A 90 -3.26 25.08 -13.59
N ASP A 91 -3.47 25.25 -12.29
CA ASP A 91 -3.02 26.41 -11.52
C ASP A 91 -1.69 26.12 -10.79
N ASN A 92 -1.03 25.01 -11.14
CA ASN A 92 0.15 24.46 -10.48
C ASN A 92 -0.07 24.10 -9.00
N LYS A 93 -1.32 23.92 -8.56
CA LYS A 93 -1.61 23.44 -7.22
C LYS A 93 -1.34 21.93 -7.17
N LYS A 94 -0.56 21.50 -6.19
CA LYS A 94 -0.37 20.08 -5.89
C LYS A 94 -1.67 19.50 -5.34
N ILE A 95 -2.20 18.48 -6.02
CA ILE A 95 -3.45 17.80 -5.63
C ILE A 95 -3.23 16.35 -5.23
N PHE A 96 -2.06 15.80 -5.56
CA PHE A 96 -1.67 14.43 -5.22
C PHE A 96 -0.16 14.36 -5.04
N ASP A 97 0.26 13.60 -4.03
CA ASP A 97 1.66 13.34 -3.72
C ASP A 97 1.78 11.97 -3.03
N ALA A 98 2.57 11.07 -3.61
CA ALA A 98 2.84 9.75 -3.04
C ALA A 98 4.30 9.36 -3.32
N ALA A 99 5.08 9.14 -2.26
CA ALA A 99 6.51 8.88 -2.37
C ALA A 99 6.87 7.44 -2.78
N ASN A 100 5.97 6.48 -2.53
CA ASN A 100 6.20 5.08 -2.85
C ASN A 100 4.95 4.48 -3.53
N THR A 101 5.02 4.35 -4.84
CA THR A 101 3.96 3.75 -5.66
C THR A 101 4.55 2.72 -6.63
N GLY A 102 3.67 1.89 -7.18
CA GLY A 102 3.97 1.03 -8.32
C GLY A 102 3.88 -0.47 -8.03
N PRO A 103 3.77 -1.29 -9.09
CA PRO A 103 3.86 -0.90 -10.50
C PRO A 103 2.62 -0.27 -11.09
N TYR A 104 1.49 -0.39 -10.42
CA TYR A 104 0.27 0.28 -10.81
C TYR A 104 -0.11 1.35 -9.80
N LEU A 105 -0.73 2.41 -10.30
CA LEU A 105 -1.32 3.48 -9.50
C LEU A 105 -2.63 3.90 -10.17
N ASN A 106 -3.74 3.73 -9.44
CA ASN A 106 -5.05 4.22 -9.87
C ASN A 106 -5.47 5.37 -8.96
N VAL A 107 -5.87 6.50 -9.55
CA VAL A 107 -6.23 7.73 -8.82
C VAL A 107 -7.58 8.24 -9.30
N LYS A 108 -8.39 8.72 -8.36
CA LYS A 108 -9.70 9.31 -8.63
C LYS A 108 -9.58 10.82 -8.55
N LEU A 109 -9.46 11.45 -9.70
CA LEU A 109 -9.31 12.89 -9.84
C LEU A 109 -10.62 13.53 -10.29
N PRO A 110 -10.87 14.80 -9.92
CA PRO A 110 -11.92 15.60 -10.56
C PRO A 110 -11.69 15.76 -12.07
N ASP A 111 -12.71 16.23 -12.78
CA ASP A 111 -12.55 16.65 -14.17
C ASP A 111 -11.63 17.88 -14.24
N GLY A 112 -10.65 17.88 -15.14
CA GLY A 112 -9.64 18.93 -15.19
C GLY A 112 -8.45 18.61 -16.06
N LYS A 113 -7.50 19.55 -16.10
CA LYS A 113 -6.20 19.40 -16.76
C LYS A 113 -5.12 19.21 -15.70
N TYR A 114 -4.22 18.27 -15.94
CA TYR A 114 -3.23 17.85 -14.96
C TYR A 114 -1.87 17.60 -15.60
N GLU A 115 -0.81 17.80 -14.82
CA GLU A 115 0.53 17.30 -15.10
C GLU A 115 0.93 16.34 -13.97
N LEU A 116 1.24 15.10 -14.34
CA LEU A 116 1.83 14.11 -13.47
C LEU A 116 3.35 14.12 -13.65
N THR A 117 4.07 14.12 -12.54
CA THR A 117 5.51 13.95 -12.46
C THR A 117 5.79 12.66 -11.68
N ALA A 118 6.45 11.70 -12.33
CA ALA A 118 6.86 10.44 -11.71
C ALA A 118 8.39 10.35 -11.68
N THR A 119 8.96 10.00 -10.53
CA THR A 119 10.40 9.89 -10.32
C THR A 119 10.76 8.50 -9.85
N TYR A 120 11.69 7.86 -10.54
CA TYR A 120 12.24 6.56 -10.17
C TYR A 120 13.77 6.64 -10.21
N LYS A 121 14.43 6.27 -9.11
CA LYS A 121 15.91 6.32 -8.98
C LYS A 121 16.54 7.66 -9.43
N GLY A 122 15.87 8.78 -9.14
CA GLY A 122 16.34 10.13 -9.50
C GLY A 122 15.99 10.56 -10.94
N GLU A 123 15.50 9.66 -11.78
CA GLU A 123 15.05 9.99 -13.13
C GLU A 123 13.55 10.33 -13.16
N THR A 124 13.24 11.49 -13.75
CA THR A 124 11.88 12.03 -13.78
C THR A 124 11.23 11.86 -15.16
N ARG A 125 9.97 11.44 -15.17
CA ARG A 125 9.06 11.42 -16.31
C ARG A 125 7.86 12.32 -16.04
N LYS A 126 7.44 13.07 -17.05
CA LYS A 126 6.25 13.93 -16.99
C LYS A 126 5.18 13.42 -17.96
N HIS A 127 3.93 13.55 -17.55
CA HIS A 127 2.77 13.20 -18.36
C HIS A 127 1.66 14.22 -18.15
N ALA A 128 1.34 14.98 -19.20
CA ALA A 128 0.21 15.91 -19.19
C ALA A 128 -1.03 15.23 -19.76
N PHE A 129 -2.16 15.37 -19.08
CA PHE A 129 -3.42 14.75 -19.49
C PHE A 129 -4.63 15.61 -19.11
N THR A 130 -5.79 15.29 -19.68
CA THR A 130 -7.06 15.95 -19.39
C THR A 130 -8.13 14.92 -19.10
N LEU A 131 -8.79 15.06 -17.95
CA LEU A 131 -9.91 14.25 -17.55
C LEU A 131 -11.21 15.03 -17.77
N ALA A 132 -12.19 14.35 -18.36
CA ALA A 132 -13.54 14.86 -18.56
C ALA A 132 -14.53 13.76 -18.19
N LYS A 133 -15.76 14.14 -17.85
CA LYS A 133 -16.81 13.21 -17.41
C LYS A 133 -16.89 11.95 -18.28
N GLY A 134 -16.74 10.79 -17.63
CA GLY A 134 -16.81 9.48 -18.27
C GLY A 134 -15.59 9.07 -19.09
N LYS A 135 -14.53 9.90 -19.12
CA LYS A 135 -13.24 9.53 -19.70
C LYS A 135 -12.29 9.04 -18.61
N THR A 136 -11.51 8.05 -19.01
CA THR A 136 -10.45 7.46 -18.20
C THR A 136 -9.13 7.67 -18.94
N GLU A 137 -8.11 8.12 -18.21
CA GLU A 137 -6.73 8.21 -18.69
C GLU A 137 -5.99 6.93 -18.29
N LYS A 138 -5.42 6.21 -19.26
CA LYS A 138 -4.54 5.06 -19.02
C LYS A 138 -3.21 5.30 -19.70
N SER A 139 -2.13 5.29 -18.92
CA SER A 139 -0.79 5.60 -19.43
C SER A 139 0.30 4.74 -18.80
N VAL A 140 1.33 4.43 -19.59
CA VAL A 140 2.50 3.66 -19.15
C VAL A 140 3.72 4.56 -19.21
N LEU A 141 4.37 4.80 -18.07
CA LEU A 141 5.64 5.52 -18.02
C LEU A 141 6.78 4.53 -17.98
N ARG A 142 7.79 4.79 -18.81
CA ARG A 142 8.95 3.91 -18.96
C ARG A 142 10.26 4.61 -18.63
N TRP A 143 11.12 3.91 -17.91
CA TRP A 143 12.46 4.38 -17.54
C TRP A 143 13.55 3.60 -18.30
N PRO A 144 14.62 4.27 -18.75
CA PRO A 144 15.75 3.63 -19.38
C PRO A 144 16.61 3.03 -18.27
N THR A 145 16.20 1.89 -17.71
CA THR A 145 16.99 1.25 -16.66
C THR A 145 18.26 0.63 -17.27
N GLU A 146 19.41 0.92 -16.66
CA GLU A 146 20.74 0.47 -17.09
C GLU A 146 20.88 -1.06 -17.19
#